data_AF-A0A7W0GB58-F1
#
_entry.id   AF-A0A7W0GB58-F1
#
_cell.length_a   1.000
_cell.length_b   1.000
_cell.length_c   1.000
_cell.angle_alpha   90.00
_cell.angle_beta   90.00
_cell.angle_gamma   90.00
#
_symmetry.space_group_name_H-M   'P 1'
#
loop_
_entity.id
_entity.type
_entity.pdbx_description
1 polymer ?
#
loop_
_entity_poly.entity_id
_entity_poly.type
_entity_poly.pdbx_seq_one_letter_code
_entity_poly.pdbx_strand_id
1 'polypeptide(L)'
;MNAQPLSEDEIEILRMGATGAGLLVTVSDKSFFDTFKEAGAMAKHLVKARGASESPLIRRLAEGRGTGFGLTASAGEVESGTLEALRSSAELLRSKAPDELEAYRDFVLELARSVSAAAGGGDNAEAAVIAKIDGALTESGSASEQPPE
;
A
#
# COMPACT_ATOMS: atom_id res chain seq x y z
N MET A 1 -23.72 12.77 -0.58
CA MET A 1 -23.22 11.37 -0.63
C MET A 1 -22.53 11.13 0.71
N ASN A 2 -22.92 10.07 1.43
CA ASN A 2 -22.53 9.86 2.83
C ASN A 2 -21.44 8.79 2.90
N ALA A 3 -20.17 9.20 2.83
CA ALA A 3 -19.07 8.33 3.24
C ALA A 3 -19.27 7.96 4.72
N GLN A 4 -19.28 6.66 5.02
CA GLN A 4 -19.35 6.21 6.41
C GLN A 4 -18.00 6.42 7.09
N PRO A 5 -17.99 6.83 8.38
CA PRO A 5 -16.75 6.99 9.11
C PRO A 5 -16.03 5.65 9.25
N LEU A 6 -14.75 5.63 8.87
CA LEU A 6 -13.86 4.48 9.04
C LEU A 6 -13.32 4.42 10.47
N SER A 7 -13.33 3.21 11.05
CA SER A 7 -12.74 2.93 12.36
C SER A 7 -11.21 3.04 12.35
N GLU A 8 -10.57 2.98 13.52
CA GLU A 8 -9.10 2.99 13.58
C GLU A 8 -8.49 1.72 12.97
N ASP A 9 -9.06 0.55 13.22
CA ASP A 9 -8.61 -0.72 12.63
C ASP A 9 -8.70 -0.70 11.09
N GLU A 10 -9.77 -0.10 10.58
CA GLU A 10 -9.99 0.09 9.15
C GLU A 10 -8.96 1.02 8.53
N ILE A 11 -8.68 2.14 9.20
CA ILE A 11 -7.62 3.07 8.81
C ILE A 11 -6.24 2.40 8.88
N GLU A 12 -6.02 1.46 9.80
CA GLU A 12 -4.78 0.68 9.89
C GLU A 12 -4.61 -0.24 8.68
N ILE A 13 -5.67 -0.93 8.24
CA ILE A 13 -5.65 -1.77 7.03
C ILE A 13 -5.29 -0.93 5.79
N LEU A 14 -5.93 0.24 5.62
CA LEU A 14 -5.62 1.16 4.53
C LEU A 14 -4.18 1.67 4.60
N ARG A 15 -3.67 1.94 5.80
CA ARG A 15 -2.28 2.38 5.97
C ARG A 15 -1.30 1.27 5.66
N MET A 16 -1.60 0.04 6.09
CA MET A 16 -0.78 -1.14 5.85
C MET A 16 -0.67 -1.42 4.36
N GLY A 17 -1.79 -1.37 3.62
CA GLY A 17 -1.80 -1.52 2.17
C GLY A 17 -0.95 -0.44 1.47
N ALA A 18 -1.16 0.83 1.82
CA ALA A 18 -0.38 1.92 1.21
C ALA A 18 1.11 1.86 1.54
N THR A 19 1.46 1.66 2.81
CA THR A 19 2.87 1.64 3.24
C THR A 19 3.58 0.38 2.73
N GLY A 20 2.86 -0.75 2.76
CA GLY A 20 3.28 -2.00 2.18
C GLY A 20 3.56 -1.89 0.69
N ALA A 21 2.74 -1.14 -0.08
CA ALA A 21 2.95 -0.96 -1.52
C ALA A 21 4.27 -0.24 -1.82
N GLY A 22 4.59 0.81 -1.05
CA GLY A 22 5.88 1.49 -1.14
C GLY A 22 7.05 0.56 -0.78
N LEU A 23 6.91 -0.23 0.29
CA LEU A 23 7.87 -1.26 0.68
C LEU A 23 8.06 -2.31 -0.43
N LEU A 24 6.97 -2.80 -1.01
CA LEU A 24 6.96 -3.83 -2.05
C LEU A 24 7.80 -3.43 -3.26
N VAL A 25 7.65 -2.18 -3.72
CA VAL A 25 8.44 -1.63 -4.81
C VAL A 25 9.93 -1.62 -4.46
N THR A 26 10.32 -1.22 -3.24
CA THR A 26 11.74 -1.23 -2.84
C THR A 26 12.35 -2.63 -2.76
N VAL A 27 11.56 -3.65 -2.44
CA VAL A 27 12.04 -5.03 -2.31
C VAL A 27 11.99 -5.82 -3.62
N SER A 28 11.42 -5.23 -4.66
CA SER A 28 11.27 -5.84 -5.99
C SER A 28 12.63 -6.03 -6.69
N ASP A 29 13.63 -5.26 -6.31
CA ASP A 29 15.02 -5.52 -6.65
C ASP A 29 15.60 -6.55 -5.67
N LYS A 30 15.93 -7.75 -6.18
CA LYS A 30 16.61 -8.80 -5.41
C LYS A 30 17.93 -8.31 -4.77
N SER A 31 18.56 -7.27 -5.31
CA SER A 31 19.78 -6.65 -4.76
C SER A 31 19.52 -5.71 -3.57
N PHE A 32 18.28 -5.31 -3.30
CA PHE A 32 17.98 -4.37 -2.20
C PHE A 32 18.04 -5.03 -0.81
N PHE A 33 17.73 -6.33 -0.70
CA PHE A 33 17.84 -7.08 0.57
C PHE A 33 19.27 -7.54 0.91
N ASP A 34 20.15 -7.75 -0.07
CA ASP A 34 21.59 -7.90 0.21
C ASP A 34 22.18 -6.60 0.79
N THR A 35 21.55 -5.46 0.47
CA THR A 35 21.94 -4.11 0.90
C THR A 35 21.12 -3.62 2.11
N PHE A 36 20.29 -4.45 2.75
CA PHE A 36 19.44 -4.08 3.90
C PHE A 36 20.22 -3.60 5.15
N LYS A 37 21.56 -3.59 5.08
CA LYS A 37 22.43 -2.80 5.98
C LYS A 37 22.28 -1.28 5.82
N GLU A 38 21.58 -0.78 4.79
CA GLU A 38 21.38 0.65 4.54
C GLU A 38 19.95 1.14 4.82
N ALA A 39 19.31 0.63 5.87
CA ALA A 39 17.98 1.04 6.36
C ALA A 39 17.80 2.56 6.64
N GLY A 40 18.87 3.37 6.58
CA GLY A 40 18.84 4.81 6.85
C GLY A 40 18.33 5.70 5.70
N ALA A 41 18.37 5.24 4.44
CA ALA A 41 17.92 6.03 3.29
C ALA A 41 16.39 6.06 3.14
N MET A 42 15.73 4.95 3.49
CA MET A 42 14.26 4.81 3.47
C MET A 42 13.54 5.86 4.34
N ALA A 43 14.04 6.10 5.54
CA ALA A 43 13.38 6.99 6.50
C ALA A 43 13.28 8.44 6.01
N LYS A 44 14.20 8.90 5.14
CA LYS A 44 14.19 10.27 4.58
C LYS A 44 13.17 10.45 3.47
N HIS A 45 12.91 9.43 2.66
CA HIS A 45 11.98 9.54 1.52
C HIS A 45 10.52 9.30 1.90
N LEU A 46 10.26 8.46 2.91
CA LEU A 46 8.91 8.27 3.47
C LEU A 46 8.31 9.56 4.07
N VAL A 47 9.17 10.49 4.54
CA VAL A 47 8.75 11.80 5.06
C VAL A 47 8.34 12.76 3.94
N LYS A 48 8.90 12.62 2.73
CA LYS A 48 8.64 13.54 1.62
C LYS A 48 7.33 13.26 0.91
N ALA A 49 6.89 12.00 0.87
CA ALA A 49 5.62 11.57 0.28
C ALA A 49 4.38 11.92 1.13
N ARG A 50 4.54 12.12 2.46
CA ARG A 50 3.43 12.50 3.36
C ARG A 50 2.84 13.89 3.11
N GLY A 51 3.55 14.77 2.39
CA GLY A 51 3.25 16.20 2.38
C GLY A 51 2.20 16.69 1.37
N ALA A 52 1.73 15.85 0.44
CA ALA A 52 1.13 16.36 -0.80
C ALA A 52 -0.36 16.07 -1.05
N SER A 53 -1.06 15.31 -0.19
CA SER A 53 -2.45 14.91 -0.51
C SER A 53 -3.53 15.84 0.07
N GLU A 54 -4.51 16.15 -0.77
CA GLU A 54 -5.67 17.00 -0.44
C GLU A 54 -6.86 16.21 0.18
N SER A 55 -6.87 14.87 0.10
CA SER A 55 -7.96 14.08 0.70
C SER A 55 -7.82 13.97 2.23
N PRO A 56 -8.90 14.22 2.99
CA PRO A 56 -8.93 14.02 4.45
C PRO A 56 -8.58 12.60 4.88
N LEU A 57 -8.99 11.60 4.07
CA LEU A 57 -8.64 10.20 4.31
C LEU A 57 -7.12 10.01 4.22
N ILE A 58 -6.51 10.52 3.15
CA ILE A 58 -5.08 10.37 2.93
C ILE A 58 -4.26 11.10 4.00
N ARG A 59 -4.70 12.28 4.47
CA ARG A 59 -4.07 12.95 5.62
C ARG A 59 -4.11 12.07 6.88
N ARG A 60 -5.26 11.46 7.17
CA ARG A 60 -5.41 10.55 8.31
C ARG A 60 -4.54 9.29 8.18
N LEU A 61 -4.37 8.78 6.96
CA LEU A 61 -3.41 7.70 6.68
C LEU A 61 -1.97 8.15 6.93
N ALA A 62 -1.60 9.37 6.54
CA ALA A 62 -0.26 9.92 6.74
C ALA A 62 0.08 10.25 8.20
N GLU A 63 -0.91 10.55 9.04
CA GLU A 63 -0.71 10.98 10.44
C GLU A 63 -0.21 9.87 11.37
N GLY A 64 -0.61 8.62 11.15
CA GLY A 64 -0.22 7.56 12.09
C GLY A 64 1.16 6.96 11.81
N ARG A 65 1.54 6.04 12.72
CA ARG A 65 2.89 5.46 12.78
C ARG A 65 2.84 3.96 12.53
N GLY A 66 3.88 3.43 11.89
CA GLY A 66 4.03 2.02 11.60
C GLY A 66 3.66 1.66 10.17
N THR A 67 4.25 0.57 9.68
CA THR A 67 4.03 0.02 8.34
C THR A 67 2.95 -1.07 8.35
N GLY A 68 2.44 -1.45 9.53
CA GLY A 68 1.59 -2.62 9.74
C GLY A 68 2.36 -3.95 9.74
N PHE A 69 3.64 -3.95 9.36
CA PHE A 69 4.50 -5.13 9.36
C PHE A 69 5.41 -5.15 10.58
N GLY A 70 5.58 -6.34 11.17
CA GLY A 70 6.55 -6.55 12.24
C GLY A 70 7.99 -6.35 11.74
N LEU A 71 8.89 -5.96 12.64
CA LEU A 71 10.32 -5.77 12.32
C LEU A 71 11.03 -7.03 11.81
N THR A 72 10.38 -8.20 11.94
CA THR A 72 10.89 -9.51 11.55
C THR A 72 10.17 -10.10 10.32
N ALA A 73 9.25 -9.37 9.70
CA ALA A 73 8.51 -9.87 8.55
C ALA A 73 9.45 -10.08 7.36
N SER A 74 9.35 -11.26 6.73
CA SER A 74 10.10 -11.60 5.52
C SER A 74 9.53 -10.87 4.29
N ALA A 75 10.33 -10.79 3.22
CA ALA A 75 9.89 -10.17 1.96
C ALA A 75 8.58 -10.76 1.42
N GLY A 76 8.39 -12.08 1.55
CA GLY A 76 7.17 -12.76 1.11
C GLY A 76 5.95 -12.47 2.00
N GLU A 77 6.15 -12.31 3.32
CA GLU A 77 5.09 -11.90 4.25
C GLU A 77 4.68 -10.44 4.00
N VAL A 78 5.66 -9.56 3.73
CA VAL A 78 5.38 -8.17 3.36
C VAL A 78 4.63 -8.11 2.03
N GLU A 79 5.05 -8.87 1.01
CA GLU A 79 4.34 -8.92 -0.27
C GLU A 79 2.89 -9.41 -0.08
N SER A 80 2.72 -10.58 0.54
CA SER A 80 1.40 -11.21 0.68
C SER A 80 0.47 -10.36 1.54
N GLY A 81 0.95 -9.89 2.69
CA GLY A 81 0.16 -9.04 3.60
C GLY A 81 -0.16 -7.68 3.00
N THR A 82 0.72 -7.12 2.16
CA THR A 82 0.40 -5.88 1.44
C THR A 82 -0.72 -6.10 0.44
N LEU A 83 -0.62 -7.15 -0.41
CA LEU A 83 -1.64 -7.43 -1.42
C LEU A 83 -2.98 -7.74 -0.78
N GLU A 84 -2.99 -8.46 0.34
CA GLU A 84 -4.19 -8.70 1.14
C GLU A 84 -4.78 -7.40 1.70
N ALA A 85 -3.95 -6.57 2.34
CA ALA A 85 -4.40 -5.29 2.88
C ALA A 85 -4.95 -4.35 1.80
N LEU A 86 -4.35 -4.33 0.60
CA LEU A 86 -4.85 -3.55 -0.55
C LEU A 86 -6.23 -4.02 -1.01
N ARG A 87 -6.45 -5.34 -1.11
CA ARG A 87 -7.77 -5.91 -1.46
C ARG A 87 -8.81 -5.56 -0.41
N SER A 88 -8.50 -5.79 0.87
CA SER A 88 -9.41 -5.45 1.98
C SER A 88 -9.73 -3.96 2.03
N SER A 89 -8.72 -3.10 1.75
CA SER A 89 -8.93 -1.65 1.66
C SER A 89 -9.88 -1.28 0.53
N ALA A 90 -9.71 -1.88 -0.65
CA ALA A 90 -10.55 -1.61 -1.81
C ALA A 90 -12.00 -2.07 -1.58
N GLU A 91 -12.20 -3.23 -0.95
CA GLU A 91 -13.53 -3.73 -0.57
C GLU A 91 -14.20 -2.84 0.47
N LEU A 92 -13.45 -2.43 1.49
CA LEU A 92 -13.95 -1.56 2.54
C LEU A 92 -14.36 -0.20 1.99
N LEU A 93 -13.52 0.40 1.14
CA LEU A 93 -13.82 1.67 0.48
C LEU A 93 -15.02 1.52 -0.44
N ARG A 94 -15.12 0.46 -1.26
CA ARG A 94 -16.33 0.21 -2.07
C ARG A 94 -17.61 0.15 -1.24
N SER A 95 -17.55 -0.47 -0.07
CA SER A 95 -18.69 -0.65 0.82
C SER A 95 -19.09 0.64 1.55
N LYS A 96 -18.11 1.37 2.08
CA LYS A 96 -18.34 2.49 3.02
C LYS A 96 -18.09 3.87 2.44
N ALA A 97 -17.14 4.00 1.53
CA ALA A 97 -16.67 5.27 0.98
C ALA A 97 -16.26 5.09 -0.50
N PRO A 98 -17.19 4.73 -1.40
CA PRO A 98 -16.87 4.44 -2.79
C PRO A 98 -16.27 5.65 -3.50
N ASP A 99 -16.62 6.86 -3.05
CA ASP A 99 -16.07 8.13 -3.54
C ASP A 99 -14.58 8.31 -3.19
N GLU A 100 -14.08 7.64 -2.15
CA GLU A 100 -12.66 7.68 -1.73
C GLU A 100 -11.83 6.55 -2.36
N LEU A 101 -12.45 5.56 -3.01
CA LEU A 101 -11.74 4.41 -3.60
C LEU A 101 -10.74 4.85 -4.66
N GLU A 102 -11.18 5.73 -5.57
CA GLU A 102 -10.33 6.25 -6.65
C GLU A 102 -9.16 7.06 -6.09
N ALA A 103 -9.45 7.97 -5.14
CA ALA A 103 -8.42 8.76 -4.46
C ALA A 103 -7.40 7.89 -3.70
N TYR A 104 -7.85 6.81 -3.06
CA TYR A 104 -6.96 5.86 -2.39
C TYR A 104 -6.10 5.08 -3.39
N ARG A 105 -6.70 4.58 -4.48
CA ARG A 105 -5.95 3.87 -5.53
C ARG A 105 -4.86 4.76 -6.13
N ASP A 106 -5.22 5.98 -6.49
CA ASP A 106 -4.27 6.95 -7.05
C ASP A 106 -3.15 7.25 -6.05
N PHE A 107 -3.48 7.45 -4.78
CA PHE A 107 -2.49 7.68 -3.73
C PHE A 107 -1.50 6.50 -3.60
N VAL A 108 -1.99 5.26 -3.55
CA VAL A 108 -1.15 4.07 -3.42
C VAL A 108 -0.22 3.93 -4.63
N LEU A 109 -0.75 4.13 -5.83
CA LEU A 109 0.02 4.02 -7.07
C LEU A 109 1.05 5.15 -7.20
N GLU A 110 0.70 6.39 -6.83
CA GLU A 110 1.63 7.52 -6.78
C GLU A 110 2.74 7.28 -5.75
N LEU A 111 2.41 6.73 -4.57
CA LEU A 111 3.40 6.36 -3.58
C LEU A 111 4.36 5.29 -4.12
N ALA A 112 3.83 4.23 -4.73
CA ALA A 112 4.63 3.17 -5.36
C ALA A 112 5.55 3.73 -6.46
N ARG A 113 5.03 4.58 -7.35
CA ARG A 113 5.81 5.26 -8.40
C ARG A 113 6.87 6.19 -7.83
N SER A 114 6.53 7.01 -6.84
CA SER A 114 7.47 7.94 -6.20
C SER A 114 8.62 7.20 -5.53
N VAL A 115 8.36 6.02 -4.96
CA VAL A 115 9.37 5.20 -4.32
C VAL A 115 10.28 4.52 -5.36
N SER A 116 9.72 3.95 -6.43
CA SER A 116 10.50 3.42 -7.57
C SER A 116 11.40 4.51 -8.16
N ALA A 117 10.85 5.70 -8.46
CA ALA A 117 11.62 6.82 -8.98
C ALA A 117 12.76 7.25 -8.04
N ALA A 118 12.57 7.16 -6.72
CA ALA A 118 13.60 7.45 -5.74
C ALA A 118 14.67 6.34 -5.63
N ALA A 119 14.31 5.09 -5.92
CA ALA A 119 15.22 3.95 -5.91
C ALA A 119 16.13 3.88 -7.16
N GLY A 120 15.84 4.68 -8.19
CA GLY A 120 16.59 4.68 -9.45
C GLY A 120 15.73 4.35 -10.67
N GLY A 121 14.47 3.95 -10.45
CA GLY A 121 13.33 3.95 -11.38
C GLY A 121 13.60 3.47 -12.81
N GLY A 122 13.02 2.35 -13.21
CA GLY A 122 12.98 1.96 -14.63
C GLY A 122 13.12 0.48 -14.93
N ASP A 123 13.18 -0.36 -13.90
CA ASP A 123 13.33 -1.80 -14.09
C ASP A 123 11.99 -2.51 -14.30
N ASN A 124 12.01 -3.53 -15.16
CA ASN A 124 10.83 -4.37 -15.44
C ASN A 124 10.24 -4.99 -14.16
N ALA A 125 11.06 -5.21 -13.12
CA ALA A 125 10.62 -5.74 -11.83
C ALA A 125 9.71 -4.76 -11.07
N GLU A 126 10.07 -3.47 -11.02
CA GLU A 126 9.28 -2.43 -10.37
C GLU A 126 7.94 -2.23 -11.09
N ALA A 127 7.97 -2.20 -12.42
CA ALA A 127 6.76 -2.08 -13.24
C ALA A 127 5.81 -3.28 -13.01
N ALA A 128 6.35 -4.49 -12.89
CA ALA A 128 5.56 -5.68 -12.58
C ALA A 128 4.90 -5.60 -11.19
N VAL A 129 5.58 -5.03 -10.19
CA VAL A 129 5.02 -4.84 -8.85
C VAL A 129 3.96 -3.75 -8.81
N ILE A 130 4.16 -2.63 -9.51
CA ILE A 130 3.12 -1.61 -9.67
C ILE A 130 1.87 -2.20 -10.34
N ALA A 131 2.04 -3.04 -11.38
CA ALA A 131 0.92 -3.73 -12.02
C ALA A 131 0.21 -4.72 -11.06
N LYS A 132 0.95 -5.44 -10.21
CA LYS A 132 0.35 -6.30 -9.15
C LYS A 132 -0.46 -5.49 -8.14
N ILE A 133 0.07 -4.35 -7.69
CA ILE A 133 -0.61 -3.44 -6.74
C ILE A 133 -1.91 -2.92 -7.37
N ASP A 134 -1.85 -2.47 -8.63
CA ASP A 134 -3.03 -2.01 -9.35
C ASP A 134 -4.07 -3.13 -9.53
N GLY A 135 -3.61 -4.34 -9.85
CA GLY A 135 -4.42 -5.55 -9.89
C GLY A 135 -5.12 -5.80 -8.56
N ALA A 136 -4.42 -5.77 -7.44
CA ALA A 136 -5.01 -6.00 -6.11
C ALA A 136 -6.08 -4.95 -5.72
N LEU A 137 -5.95 -3.71 -6.20
CA LEU A 137 -6.92 -2.63 -5.96
C LEU A 137 -8.15 -2.74 -6.87
N THR A 138 -7.97 -3.28 -8.08
CA THR A 138 -9.02 -3.40 -9.11
C THR A 138 -9.76 -4.73 -9.03
N GLU A 139 -9.07 -5.81 -8.65
CA GLU A 139 -9.63 -7.12 -8.39
C GLU A 139 -10.58 -7.00 -7.19
N SER A 140 -11.85 -6.81 -7.53
CA SER A 140 -12.96 -7.04 -6.61
C SER A 140 -12.94 -8.54 -6.32
N GLY A 141 -12.70 -8.90 -5.06
CA GLY A 141 -12.52 -10.27 -4.59
C GLY A 141 -13.18 -11.31 -5.49
N SER A 142 -12.38 -11.95 -6.34
CA SER A 142 -12.68 -13.31 -6.78
C SER A 142 -12.28 -14.26 -5.65
N ALA A 143 -12.96 -14.07 -4.52
CA ALA A 143 -13.05 -14.98 -3.39
C ALA A 143 -14.49 -14.95 -2.86
N SER A 144 -15.47 -14.87 -3.76
CA SER A 144 -16.85 -15.26 -3.48
C SER A 144 -17.08 -16.66 -4.06
N GLU A 145 -16.93 -17.68 -3.21
CA GLU A 145 -17.65 -18.98 -3.18
C GLU A 145 -16.83 -19.88 -2.20
N GLN A 146 -17.32 -20.53 -1.14
CA GLN A 146 -18.68 -20.96 -0.80
C GLN A 146 -18.68 -21.55 0.65
N PRO A 147 -19.76 -21.46 1.43
CA PRO A 147 -19.96 -22.27 2.64
C PRO A 147 -20.33 -23.72 2.28
N PRO A 148 -20.07 -24.69 3.17
CA PRO A 148 -20.88 -25.90 3.24
C PRO A 148 -21.62 -25.99 4.59
N GLU A 149 -22.95 -26.07 4.46
CA GLU A 149 -24.04 -26.61 5.32
C GLU A 149 -23.92 -26.63 6.85
#